data_AF-A0A924K4N3-F1
#
_entry.id   AF-A0A924K4N3-F1
#
_cell.length_a   1.000
_cell.length_b   1.000
_cell.length_c   1.000
_cell.angle_alpha   90.00
_cell.angle_beta   90.00
_cell.angle_gamma   90.00
#
_symmetry.space_group_name_H-M   'P 1'
#
loop_
_entity.id
_entity.type
_entity.pdbx_description
1 polymer ?
#
loop_
_entity_poly.entity_id
_entity_poly.type
_entity_poly.pdbx_seq_one_letter_code
_entity_poly.pdbx_strand_id
1 'polypeptide(L)' 'MWRTLFLFWLFLAGCAASPLDGAIEDVDVVLQGEQHDAASHQRRHREPVEQLVGQGRLAAVVIEMADAGVSTRGLARSA' A
#
# COMPACT_ATOMS: atom_id res chain seq x y z
N MET A 1 -6.25 17.75 -35.99
CA MET A 1 -6.77 16.38 -35.76
C MET A 1 -5.95 15.59 -34.75
N TRP A 2 -4.61 15.77 -34.68
CA TRP A 2 -3.76 15.13 -33.66
C TRP A 2 -3.92 15.70 -32.23
N ARG A 3 -4.16 17.02 -32.10
CA ARG A 3 -4.29 17.72 -30.81
C ARG A 3 -5.47 17.25 -29.94
N THR A 4 -6.57 16.83 -30.56
CA THR A 4 -7.76 16.33 -29.84
C THR A 4 -7.61 14.89 -29.38
N LEU A 5 -6.83 14.06 -30.08
CA LEU A 5 -6.48 12.70 -29.65
C LEU A 5 -5.56 12.70 -28.41
N PHE A 6 -4.65 13.66 -28.31
CA PHE A 6 -3.71 13.75 -27.19
C PHE A 6 -4.39 14.14 -25.86
N LEU A 7 -5.38 15.04 -25.93
CA LEU A 7 -6.16 15.48 -24.76
C LEU A 7 -7.09 14.38 -24.22
N PHE A 8 -7.58 13.48 -25.07
CA PHE A 8 -8.41 12.35 -24.66
C PHE A 8 -7.62 11.32 -23.84
N TRP A 9 -6.32 11.15 -24.13
CA TRP A 9 -5.46 10.20 -23.43
C TRP A 9 -5.08 10.65 -22.01
N LEU A 10 -5.02 11.96 -21.75
CA LEU A 10 -4.78 12.50 -20.40
C LEU A 10 -5.94 12.27 -19.42
N PHE A 11 -7.19 12.13 -19.90
CA PHE A 11 -8.38 12.04 -19.04
C PHE A 11 -8.61 10.66 -18.41
N LEU A 12 -8.02 9.59 -18.96
CA LEU A 12 -8.17 8.23 -18.44
C LEU A 12 -7.19 7.86 -17.30
N ALA A 13 -6.18 8.68 -17.03
CA ALA A 13 -5.18 8.41 -16.00
C ALA A 13 -5.64 8.72 -14.56
N GLY A 14 -6.74 9.47 -14.40
CA GLY A 14 -7.20 9.93 -13.07
C GLY A 14 -7.77 8.84 -12.17
N CYS A 15 -8.30 7.74 -12.73
CA CYS A 15 -8.90 6.65 -11.96
C CYS A 15 -7.88 5.62 -11.43
N ALA A 16 -6.62 5.74 -11.81
CA ALA A 16 -5.54 4.87 -11.34
C ALA A 16 -4.72 5.48 -10.19
N ALA A 17 -5.04 6.71 -9.76
CA ALA A 17 -4.38 7.31 -8.62
C ALA A 17 -4.70 6.48 -7.37
N SER A 18 -3.65 5.92 -6.76
CA SER A 18 -3.79 5.19 -5.52
C SER A 18 -4.37 6.15 -4.48
N PRO A 19 -5.43 5.78 -3.73
CA PRO A 19 -6.07 6.65 -2.74
C PRO A 19 -5.15 7.04 -1.57
N LEU A 20 -3.90 6.62 -1.61
CA LEU A 20 -2.88 6.83 -0.59
C LEU A 20 -1.80 7.83 -1.02
N ASP A 21 -1.74 8.22 -2.29
CA ASP A 21 -0.79 9.23 -2.74
C ASP A 21 -1.04 10.56 -2.00
N GLY A 22 -0.03 11.04 -1.28
CA GLY A 22 -0.07 12.23 -0.42
C GLY A 22 -0.59 12.00 1.00
N ALA A 23 -1.43 10.98 1.26
CA ALA A 23 -1.98 10.72 2.59
C ALA A 23 -0.98 10.09 3.57
N ILE A 24 0.03 9.38 3.03
CA ILE A 24 1.06 8.66 3.81
C ILE A 24 2.38 9.43 3.95
N GLU A 25 2.49 10.62 3.35
CA GLU A 25 3.77 11.33 3.27
C GLU A 25 4.17 12.04 4.56
N ASP A 26 3.22 12.31 5.46
CA ASP A 26 3.47 13.13 6.66
C ASP A 26 2.88 12.55 7.95
N VAL A 27 2.79 11.21 8.04
CA VAL A 27 2.29 10.51 9.22
C VAL A 27 3.34 9.58 9.81
N ASP A 28 3.40 9.51 11.15
CA ASP A 28 4.29 8.58 11.87
C ASP A 28 3.75 7.13 11.84
N VAL A 29 2.43 6.97 11.75
CA VAL A 29 1.73 5.68 11.83
C VAL A 29 0.61 5.61 10.80
N VAL A 30 0.54 4.48 10.10
CA VAL A 30 -0.52 4.15 9.14
C VAL A 30 -1.33 2.98 9.70
N LEU A 31 -2.61 3.18 9.94
CA LEU A 31 -3.53 2.10 10.30
C LEU A 31 -4.35 1.68 9.08
N GLN A 32 -4.31 0.40 8.75
CA GLN A 32 -5.08 -0.20 7.66
C GLN A 32 -6.07 -1.20 8.23
N GLY A 33 -7.36 -0.88 8.14
CA GLY A 33 -8.42 -1.85 8.44
C GLY A 33 -8.62 -2.84 7.30
N GLU A 34 -9.00 -4.06 7.63
CA GLU A 34 -9.58 -5.01 6.67
C GLU A 34 -10.88 -5.63 7.16
N GLN A 35 -11.64 -6.14 6.20
CA GLN A 35 -12.66 -7.12 6.51
C GLN A 35 -11.95 -8.48 6.60
N HIS A 36 -12.08 -9.16 7.74
CA HIS A 36 -11.52 -10.50 7.90
C HIS A 36 -12.10 -11.45 6.84
N ASP A 37 -11.31 -12.43 6.41
CA ASP A 37 -11.67 -13.42 5.39
C ASP A 37 -11.92 -12.84 3.97
N ALA A 38 -11.54 -11.59 3.72
CA ALA A 38 -11.60 -10.98 2.40
C ALA A 38 -10.21 -10.95 1.74
N ALA A 39 -9.84 -12.01 1.00
CA ALA A 39 -8.52 -12.15 0.36
C ALA A 39 -8.13 -10.98 -0.58
N SER A 40 -9.08 -10.20 -1.06
CA SER A 40 -8.81 -8.99 -1.85
C SER A 40 -8.29 -7.81 -1.01
N HIS A 41 -8.57 -7.77 0.29
CA HIS A 41 -8.10 -6.72 1.21
C HIS A 41 -6.63 -6.93 1.57
N GLN A 42 -6.24 -8.17 1.86
CA GLN A 42 -4.85 -8.57 2.14
C GLN A 42 -3.90 -8.20 0.98
N ARG A 43 -4.35 -8.34 -0.27
CA ARG A 43 -3.55 -7.91 -1.45
C ARG A 43 -3.36 -6.39 -1.50
N ARG A 44 -4.40 -5.62 -1.18
CA ARG A 44 -4.34 -4.14 -1.16
C ARG A 44 -3.44 -3.61 -0.05
N HIS A 45 -3.29 -4.33 1.06
CA HIS A 45 -2.40 -3.91 2.16
C HIS A 45 -0.91 -3.99 1.82
N ARG A 46 -0.53 -4.69 0.76
CA ARG A 46 0.86 -4.81 0.32
C ARG A 46 1.39 -3.51 -0.31
N GLU A 47 0.56 -2.83 -1.09
CA GLU A 47 0.95 -1.63 -1.85
C GLU A 47 1.59 -0.53 -0.98
N PRO A 48 1.02 -0.16 0.19
CA PRO A 48 1.56 0.92 1.00
C PRO A 48 2.82 0.51 1.74
N VAL A 49 2.93 -0.78 2.08
CA VAL A 49 4.14 -1.37 2.66
C VAL A 49 5.28 -1.28 1.64
N GLU A 50 5.04 -1.71 0.40
CA GLU A 50 6.04 -1.61 -0.68
C GLU A 50 6.43 -0.16 -0.98
N GLN A 51 5.46 0.77 -1.00
CA GLN A 51 5.72 2.19 -1.17
C GLN A 51 6.63 2.75 -0.07
N LEU A 52 6.33 2.47 1.20
CA LEU A 52 7.14 2.96 2.34
C LEU A 52 8.52 2.30 2.39
N VAL A 53 8.65 1.03 1.97
CA VAL A 53 9.95 0.36 1.80
C VAL A 53 10.76 1.04 0.69
N GLY A 54 10.15 1.26 -0.48
CA GLY A 54 10.81 1.91 -1.62
C GLY A 54 11.28 3.33 -1.31
N GLN A 55 10.58 4.03 -0.41
CA GLN A 55 10.94 5.35 0.09
C GLN A 55 11.95 5.33 1.25
N GLY A 56 12.30 4.15 1.80
CA GLY A 56 13.15 4.04 2.99
C GLY A 56 12.52 4.60 4.28
N ARG A 57 11.18 4.70 4.32
CA ARG A 57 10.41 5.30 5.41
C ARG A 57 9.73 4.28 6.33
N LEU A 58 9.80 2.98 6.01
CA LEU A 58 9.20 1.93 6.83
C LEU A 58 10.15 1.48 7.95
N ALA A 59 9.79 1.79 9.19
CA ALA A 59 10.52 1.31 10.37
C ALA A 59 10.09 -0.10 10.80
N ALA A 60 8.78 -0.39 10.77
CA ALA A 60 8.21 -1.67 11.17
C ALA A 60 6.81 -1.89 10.55
N VAL A 61 6.38 -3.15 10.48
CA VAL A 61 4.99 -3.55 10.18
C VAL A 61 4.43 -4.27 11.41
N VAL A 62 3.23 -3.90 11.82
CA VAL A 62 2.47 -4.58 12.88
C VAL A 62 1.19 -5.14 12.26
N ILE A 63 0.92 -6.41 12.48
CA ILE A 63 -0.28 -7.09 11.98
C ILE A 63 -1.08 -7.65 13.15
N GLU A 64 -2.41 -7.58 13.05
CA GLU A 64 -3.33 -8.09 14.09
C GLU A 64 -3.31 -9.62 14.13
N MET A 65 -3.39 -10.26 12.96
CA MET A 65 -3.48 -11.71 12.81
C MET A 65 -2.16 -12.30 12.30
N ALA A 66 -1.16 -12.37 13.17
CA ALA A 66 0.05 -13.13 12.91
C ALA A 66 -0.14 -14.59 13.37
N ASP A 67 -0.06 -15.57 12.47
CA ASP A 67 0.00 -16.99 12.85
C ASP A 67 1.16 -17.28 13.81
N ALA A 68 2.26 -16.52 13.70
CA ALA A 68 3.42 -16.61 14.58
C ALA A 68 3.28 -15.85 15.92
N GLY A 69 2.14 -15.20 16.18
CA GLY A 69 1.89 -14.40 17.38
C GLY A 69 2.70 -13.10 17.44
N VAL A 70 2.92 -12.57 18.65
CA VAL A 70 3.53 -11.24 18.91
C VAL A 70 5.04 -11.14 18.65
N SER A 71 5.66 -12.11 17.96
CA SER A 71 7.11 -12.21 17.80
C SER A 71 7.52 -12.59 16.38
N THR A 72 8.41 -11.80 15.79
CA THR A 72 9.00 -12.06 14.47
C THR A 72 10.22 -13.00 14.51
N ARG A 73 10.62 -13.54 15.67
CA ARG A 73 11.77 -14.48 15.79
C ARG A 73 11.67 -15.71 14.87
N GLY A 74 10.47 -16.14 14.49
CA GLY A 74 10.24 -17.28 13.60
C GLY A 74 10.20 -16.94 12.12
N LEU A 75 10.21 -15.64 11.76
CA LEU A 75 10.18 -15.19 10.37
C LEU A 75 11.60 -15.01 9.84
N ALA A 76 11.79 -15.28 8.55
CA ALA A 76 13.05 -14.97 7.90
C ALA A 76 13.29 -13.45 7.98
N ARG A 77 14.55 -13.04 8.18
CA ARG A 77 14.92 -11.62 8.25
C ARG A 77 14.57 -10.82 6.98
N SER A 78 14.32 -11.53 5.88
CA SER A 78 13.95 -11.00 4.58
C SER A 78 12.61 -11.57 4.07
N ALA A 79 11.75 -12.05 4.96
CA ALA A 79 10.38 -12.44 4.60
C ALA A 79 9.56 -11.21 4.16
#